data_AF-A0A4Q3DTN1-F1
#
_entry.id   AF-A0A4Q3DTN1-F1
#
_cell.length_a   1.000
_cell.length_b   1.000
_cell.length_c   1.000
_cell.angle_alpha   90.00
_cell.angle_beta   90.00
_cell.angle_gamma   90.00
#
_symmetry.space_group_name_H-M   'P 1'
#
loop_
_entity.id
_entity.type
_entity.pdbx_description
1 polymer ?
#
loop_
_entity_poly.entity_id
_entity_poly.type
_entity_poly.pdbx_seq_one_letter_code
_entity_poly.pdbx_strand_id
1 'polypeptide(L)' 'MSRPESAHVTALKSFRDRLVDARRAAVLETNLDTARQRFAEIQSALALVERAIENELDLTPLPTVDDPTAPEPQV' A
#
# COMPACT_ATOMS: atom_id res chain seq x y z
N MET A 1 -17.54 -7.60 -15.68
CA MET A 1 -16.63 -8.68 -15.24
C MET A 1 -15.57 -8.06 -14.35
N SER A 2 -15.42 -8.52 -13.11
CA SER A 2 -14.36 -8.03 -12.21
C SER A 2 -13.01 -8.50 -12.74
N ARG A 3 -12.06 -7.57 -12.90
CA ARG A 3 -10.69 -7.88 -13.37
C ARG A 3 -10.03 -8.82 -12.36
N PRO A 4 -9.30 -9.86 -12.79
CA PRO A 4 -8.54 -10.70 -11.87
C PRO A 4 -7.55 -9.83 -11.08
N GLU A 5 -7.45 -10.09 -9.77
CA GLU A 5 -6.51 -9.42 -8.89
C GLU A 5 -5.08 -9.56 -9.43
N SER A 6 -4.30 -8.47 -9.45
CA SER A 6 -2.91 -8.53 -9.89
C SER A 6 -2.09 -9.36 -8.90
N ALA A 7 -1.12 -10.14 -9.39
CA ALA A 7 -0.21 -10.90 -8.53
C ALA A 7 0.52 -10.00 -7.51
N HIS A 8 0.69 -8.72 -7.86
CA HIS A 8 1.24 -7.71 -6.97
C HIS A 8 0.31 -7.39 -5.79
N VAL A 9 -0.99 -7.18 -6.03
CA VAL A 9 -1.98 -6.97 -4.96
C VAL A 9 -2.09 -8.20 -4.05
N THR A 10 -2.05 -9.41 -4.60
CA THR A 10 -2.05 -10.65 -3.79
C THR A 10 -0.80 -10.73 -2.89
N ALA A 11 0.37 -10.32 -3.40
CA ALA A 11 1.60 -10.26 -2.61
C ALA A 11 1.54 -9.18 -1.51
N LEU A 12 1.00 -8.00 -1.82
CA LEU A 12 0.80 -6.92 -0.85
C LEU A 12 -0.17 -7.32 0.27
N LYS A 13 -1.27 -8.00 -0.06
CA LYS A 13 -2.20 -8.55 0.94
C LYS A 13 -1.52 -9.57 1.85
N SER A 14 -0.75 -10.49 1.26
CA SER A 14 0.03 -11.48 2.03
C SER A 14 1.04 -10.82 2.95
N PHE A 15 1.67 -9.72 2.52
CA PHE A 15 2.59 -8.95 3.34
C PHE A 15 1.89 -8.19 4.47
N ARG A 16 0.73 -7.58 4.19
CA ARG A 16 -0.12 -6.95 5.20
C ARG A 16 -0.49 -7.94 6.31
N ASP A 17 -0.88 -9.16 5.95
CA ASP A 17 -1.28 -10.16 6.94
C ASP A 17 -0.10 -10.53 7.86
N ARG A 18 1.14 -10.63 7.33
CA ARG A 18 2.35 -10.81 8.15
C ARG A 18 2.61 -9.64 9.08
N LEU A 19 2.34 -8.40 8.65
CA LEU A 19 2.48 -7.21 9.50
C LEU A 19 1.44 -7.21 10.64
N VAL A 20 0.22 -7.68 10.38
CA VAL A 20 -0.81 -7.85 11.43
C VAL A 20 -0.35 -8.87 12.48
N ASP A 21 0.24 -9.98 12.05
CA ASP A 21 0.76 -10.98 12.97
C ASP A 21 1.97 -10.47 13.76
N ALA A 22 2.87 -9.72 13.12
CA ALA A 22 3.98 -9.04 13.80
C ALA A 22 3.46 -8.05 14.86
N ARG A 23 2.38 -7.31 14.56
CA ARG A 23 1.74 -6.40 15.52
C ARG A 23 1.21 -7.14 16.74
N ARG A 24 0.58 -8.30 16.53
CA ARG A 24 0.08 -9.16 17.62
C ARG A 24 1.24 -9.71 18.45
N ALA A 25 2.34 -10.13 17.81
CA ALA A 25 3.54 -10.60 18.51
C ALA A 25 4.19 -9.50 19.35
N ALA A 26 4.18 -8.24 18.88
CA ALA A 26 4.70 -7.10 19.64
C ALA A 26 3.95 -6.84 20.96
N VAL A 27 2.71 -7.33 21.12
CA VAL A 27 1.96 -7.25 22.39
C VAL A 27 2.60 -8.14 23.47
N LEU A 28 3.31 -9.19 23.08
CA LEU A 28 4.00 -10.10 24.00
C LEU A 28 5.40 -9.61 24.38
N GLU A 29 5.86 -8.49 23.80
CA GLU A 29 7.17 -7.90 24.10
C GLU A 29 7.16 -7.28 25.51
N THR A 30 8.10 -7.70 26.35
CA THR A 30 8.18 -7.26 27.75
C THR A 30 8.87 -5.92 27.89
N ASN A 31 9.68 -5.53 26.90
CA ASN A 31 10.29 -4.20 26.85
C ASN A 31 9.34 -3.19 26.18
N LEU A 32 8.82 -2.25 26.98
CA LEU A 32 7.86 -1.24 26.54
C LEU A 32 8.39 -0.35 25.40
N ASP A 33 9.65 0.09 25.47
CA ASP A 33 10.25 0.95 24.46
C ASP A 33 10.42 0.21 23.13
N THR A 34 10.90 -1.03 23.19
CA THR A 34 10.98 -1.92 22.01
C THR A 34 9.61 -2.18 21.42
N ALA A 35 8.60 -2.48 22.26
CA ALA A 35 7.23 -2.71 21.83
C ALA A 35 6.65 -1.47 21.13
N ARG A 36 6.85 -0.28 21.72
CA ARG A 36 6.39 1.00 21.18
C ARG A 36 7.03 1.30 19.82
N GLN A 37 8.34 1.14 19.69
CA GLN A 37 9.06 1.38 18.44
C GLN A 37 8.57 0.42 17.34
N ARG A 38 8.54 -0.89 17.63
CA ARG A 38 8.06 -1.90 16.68
C ARG A 38 6.60 -1.65 16.27
N PHE A 39 5.75 -1.25 17.20
CA PHE A 39 4.37 -0.94 16.90
C PHE A 39 4.26 0.25 15.93
N ALA A 40 5.01 1.32 16.15
CA ALA A 40 5.02 2.49 15.26
C ALA A 40 5.51 2.14 13.84
N GLU A 41 6.57 1.34 13.74
CA GLU A 41 7.10 0.85 12.45
C GLU A 41 6.07 -0.01 11.72
N ILE A 42 5.44 -0.97 12.41
CA ILE A 42 4.45 -1.86 11.81
C ILE A 42 3.20 -1.08 11.36
N GLN A 43 2.72 -0.11 12.14
CA GLN A 43 1.59 0.73 11.76
C GLN A 43 1.89 1.57 10.51
N SER A 44 3.09 2.14 10.45
CA SER A 44 3.54 2.90 9.27
C SER A 44 3.62 2.01 8.04
N ALA A 45 4.16 0.80 8.18
CA ALA A 45 4.22 -0.17 7.10
C ALA A 45 2.82 -0.62 6.63
N LEU A 46 1.88 -0.84 7.56
CA LEU A 46 0.50 -1.18 7.23
C LEU A 46 -0.18 -0.08 6.41
N ALA A 47 -0.07 1.18 6.83
CA ALA A 47 -0.64 2.31 6.10
C ALA A 47 -0.09 2.44 4.67
N LEU A 48 1.22 2.22 4.47
CA LEU A 48 1.83 2.24 3.15
C LEU A 48 1.34 1.10 2.26
N VAL A 49 1.21 -0.10 2.81
CA VAL A 49 0.72 -1.28 2.08
C VAL A 49 -0.75 -1.13 1.71
N GLU A 50 -1.58 -0.60 2.61
CA GLU A 50 -2.98 -0.29 2.32
C GLU A 50 -3.08 0.74 1.18
N ARG A 51 -2.27 1.80 1.23
CA ARG A 51 -2.23 2.80 0.16
C ARG A 51 -1.74 2.24 -1.18
N ALA A 52 -0.75 1.34 -1.15
CA ALA A 52 -0.27 0.68 -2.36
C ALA A 52 -1.34 -0.25 -2.96
N ILE A 53 -2.05 -1.01 -2.13
CA ILE A 53 -3.19 -1.83 -2.58
C ILE A 53 -4.28 -0.94 -3.17
N GLU A 54 -4.63 0.16 -2.51
CA GLU A 54 -5.59 1.14 -3.02
C GLU A 54 -5.16 1.69 -4.38
N ASN A 55 -3.91 2.15 -4.54
CA ASN A 55 -3.43 2.68 -5.81
C ASN A 55 -3.45 1.64 -6.95
N GLU A 56 -3.13 0.38 -6.65
CA GLU A 56 -3.16 -0.71 -7.63
C GLU A 56 -4.58 -1.12 -8.03
N LEU A 57 -5.55 -0.97 -7.10
CA LEU A 57 -6.97 -1.21 -7.35
C LEU A 57 -7.64 0.00 -8.01
N ASP A 58 -7.23 1.20 -7.61
CA ASP A 58 -7.65 2.49 -8.11
C ASP A 58 -6.80 2.87 -9.32
N LEU A 59 -6.97 2.10 -10.39
CA LEU A 59 -6.51 2.47 -11.72
C LEU A 59 -7.45 3.53 -12.34
N THR A 60 -7.97 4.49 -11.57
CA THR A 60 -8.53 5.69 -12.21
C THR A 60 -7.40 6.30 -13.01
N PRO A 61 -7.52 6.39 -14.34
CA PRO A 61 -6.54 7.11 -15.13
C PRO A 61 -6.48 8.51 -14.54
N LEU A 62 -5.29 8.94 -14.11
CA LEU A 62 -5.08 10.34 -13.82
C LEU A 62 -5.56 11.12 -15.06
N PRO A 63 -6.38 12.17 -14.91
CA PRO A 63 -6.76 12.99 -16.05
C PRO A 63 -5.47 13.39 -16.75
N THR A 64 -5.44 13.23 -18.08
CA THR A 64 -4.30 13.64 -18.89
C THR A 64 -4.02 15.09 -18.52
N VAL A 65 -2.91 15.33 -17.82
CA VAL A 65 -2.41 16.69 -17.66
C VAL A 65 -2.16 17.14 -19.08
N ASP A 66 -2.81 18.23 -19.51
CA ASP A 66 -2.48 18.89 -20.77
C ASP A 66 -0.97 19.10 -20.77
N ASP A 67 -0.25 18.22 -21.47
CA ASP A 67 1.19 18.30 -21.58
C ASP A 67 1.43 19.52 -22.47
N PRO A 68 2.03 20.61 -21.96
CA PRO A 68 2.27 21.80 -22.75
C PRO A 68 3.29 21.54 -23.89
N THR A 69 3.89 20.35 -23.94
CA THR A 69 4.75 19.88 -25.03
C THR A 69 4.06 18.90 -25.99
N ALA A 70 2.77 18.58 -25.77
CA ALA A 70 2.00 17.83 -26.75
C ALA A 70 1.87 18.64 -28.06
N PRO A 71 2.22 18.06 -29.22
CA PRO A 71 2.01 18.73 -30.49
C PRO A 71 0.51 18.99 -30.69
N GLU A 72 0.16 20.22 -31.09
CA GLU A 72 -1.23 20.62 -31.35
C GLU A 72 -1.90 19.59 -32.27
N PRO A 73 -3.13 19.14 -31.95
CA PRO A 73 -3.83 18.19 -32.80
C PRO A 73 -4.02 18.81 -34.18
N GLN A 74 -3.41 18.21 -35.20
CA GLN A 74 -3.58 18.62 -36.59
C GLN A 74 -5.03 18.33 -36.99
N VAL A 75 -5.78 19.41 -37.24
CA VAL A 75 -7.16 19.41 -37.72
C VAL A 75 -7.23 18.99 -39.17
#